data_AF-A0A970TEV1-F1
#
_entry.id   AF-A0A970TEV1-F1
#
_cell.length_a   1.000
_cell.length_b   1.000
_cell.length_c   1.000
_cell.angle_alpha   90.00
_cell.angle_beta   90.00
_cell.angle_gamma   90.00
#
_symmetry.space_group_name_H-M   'P 1'
#
loop_
_entity.id
_entity.type
_entity.pdbx_description
1 polymer ?
#
loop_
_entity_poly.entity_id
_entity_poly.type
_entity_poly.pdbx_seq_one_letter_code
_entity_poly.pdbx_strand_id
1 'polypeptide(L)' 'ETGRETMTASLSDDDGRTWSEGVELMAGRAIAYPDAVQDGSGLIHCVVDVDRRRVEYRAFTEGAAGL' A
#
# COMPACT_ATOMS: atom_id res chain seq x y z
N GLU A 1 3.39 22.10 -1.53
CA GLU A 1 3.84 20.72 -1.85
C GLU A 1 2.68 20.08 -2.60
N THR A 2 2.87 19.68 -3.85
CA THR A 2 1.85 19.01 -4.69
C THR A 2 2.38 17.62 -5.00
N GLY A 3 1.64 16.58 -4.59
CA GLY A 3 2.06 15.17 -4.65
C GLY A 3 1.93 14.47 -3.30
N ARG A 4 1.76 13.13 -3.32
CA ARG A 4 1.43 12.26 -2.17
C ARG A 4 -0.05 12.31 -1.74
N GLU A 5 -0.93 12.31 -2.73
CA GLU A 5 -2.38 12.33 -2.51
C GLU A 5 -2.99 10.93 -2.49
N THR A 6 -2.32 9.96 -3.10
CA THR A 6 -2.80 8.58 -3.22
C THR A 6 -1.67 7.59 -2.92
N MET A 7 -2.03 6.51 -2.23
CA MET A 7 -1.20 5.32 -2.05
C MET A 7 -1.81 4.15 -2.82
N THR A 8 -1.04 3.57 -3.71
CA THR A 8 -1.39 2.36 -4.46
C THR A 8 -0.48 1.20 -4.08
N ALA A 9 -0.97 -0.02 -4.25
CA ALA A 9 -0.14 -1.23 -4.25
C ALA A 9 -0.22 -1.89 -5.63
N SER A 10 0.88 -2.54 -6.03
CA SER A 10 0.99 -3.38 -7.22
C SER A 10 1.70 -4.66 -6.81
N LEU A 11 1.40 -5.78 -7.47
CA LEU A 11 2.10 -7.04 -7.26
C LEU A 11 3.05 -7.34 -8.40
N SER A 12 4.06 -8.14 -8.08
CA SER A 12 4.94 -8.77 -9.05
C SER A 12 4.98 -10.26 -8.76
N ASP A 13 4.77 -11.07 -9.78
CA ASP A 13 4.86 -12.52 -9.76
C ASP A 13 6.18 -13.05 -10.35
N ASP A 14 7.08 -12.15 -10.75
CA ASP A 14 8.30 -12.43 -11.50
C ASP A 14 9.56 -11.82 -10.88
N ASP A 15 9.66 -11.84 -9.54
CA ASP A 15 10.75 -11.29 -8.73
C ASP A 15 11.01 -9.78 -8.98
N GLY A 16 9.96 -9.00 -9.18
CA GLY A 16 10.03 -7.54 -9.33
C GLY A 16 10.38 -7.07 -10.74
N ARG A 17 10.33 -7.94 -11.76
CA ARG A 17 10.65 -7.56 -13.14
C ARG A 17 9.49 -6.82 -13.81
N THR A 18 8.27 -7.26 -13.56
CA THR A 18 7.02 -6.61 -14.00
C THR A 18 6.07 -6.44 -12.83
N TRP A 19 5.14 -5.50 -12.98
CA TRP A 19 4.20 -5.11 -11.93
C TRP A 19 2.79 -4.98 -12.50
N SER A 20 1.81 -5.43 -11.73
CA SER A 20 0.39 -5.27 -12.05
C SER A 20 -0.03 -3.80 -12.07
N GLU A 21 -1.21 -3.53 -12.62
CA GLU A 21 -1.87 -2.24 -12.42
C GLU A 21 -2.01 -1.97 -10.91
N GLY A 22 -1.81 -0.70 -10.53
CA GLY A 22 -1.87 -0.28 -9.14
C GLY A 22 -3.30 -0.17 -8.64
N VAL A 23 -3.60 -0.81 -7.51
CA VAL A 23 -4.87 -0.65 -6.80
C VAL A 23 -4.71 0.45 -5.76
N GLU A 24 -5.63 1.42 -5.76
CA GLU A 24 -5.68 2.45 -4.72
C GLU A 24 -6.08 1.86 -3.37
N LEU A 25 -5.23 2.08 -2.36
CA LEU A 25 -5.45 1.65 -0.98
C LEU A 25 -5.91 2.80 -0.08
N MET A 26 -5.52 4.03 -0.41
CA MET A 26 -5.82 5.22 0.37
C MET A 26 -5.63 6.49 -0.46
N ALA A 27 -6.50 7.48 -0.23
CA ALA A 27 -6.33 8.84 -0.72
C ALA A 27 -6.42 9.87 0.43
N GLY A 28 -5.74 11.00 0.28
CA GLY A 28 -5.70 12.09 1.26
C GLY A 28 -4.81 13.25 0.82
N ARG A 29 -4.48 14.17 1.74
CA ARG A 29 -3.65 15.35 1.43
C ARG A 29 -2.14 15.13 1.51
N ALA A 30 -1.69 14.18 2.33
CA ALA A 30 -0.29 13.87 2.53
C ALA A 30 -0.16 12.44 3.05
N ILE A 31 -0.15 11.49 2.12
CA ILE A 31 -0.04 10.05 2.37
C ILE A 31 1.37 9.61 1.99
N ALA A 32 2.19 9.27 2.98
CA ALA A 32 3.62 9.11 2.77
C ALA A 32 4.22 7.95 3.56
N TYR A 33 5.39 7.51 3.11
CA TYR A 33 6.22 6.52 3.81
C TYR A 33 5.46 5.25 4.21
N PRO A 34 4.81 4.57 3.26
CA PRO A 34 4.23 3.27 3.56
C PRO A 34 5.34 2.26 3.87
N ASP A 35 5.06 1.35 4.79
CA ASP A 35 5.86 0.16 5.05
C ASP A 35 4.93 -1.04 5.20
N ALA A 36 5.33 -2.20 4.68
CA ALA A 36 4.47 -3.37 4.63
C ALA A 36 5.21 -4.68 4.88
N VAL A 37 4.52 -5.63 5.53
CA VAL A 37 4.99 -6.99 5.77
C VAL A 37 3.84 -7.97 5.56
N GLN A 38 4.12 -9.10 4.91
CA GLN A 38 3.16 -10.20 4.77
C GLN A 38 3.40 -11.25 5.85
N ASP A 39 2.35 -11.69 6.52
CA ASP A 39 2.41 -12.77 7.50
C ASP A 39 2.29 -14.16 6.85
N GLY A 40 2.44 -15.22 7.65
CA GLY A 40 2.34 -16.60 7.16
C GLY A 40 0.94 -17.04 6.70
N SER A 41 -0.09 -16.21 6.93
CA SER A 41 -1.45 -16.45 6.44
C SER A 41 -1.73 -15.79 5.09
N GLY A 42 -0.80 -14.99 4.59
CA GLY A 42 -0.95 -14.20 3.36
C GLY A 42 -1.56 -12.82 3.57
N LEU A 43 -1.78 -12.40 4.82
CA LEU A 43 -2.25 -11.05 5.13
C LEU A 43 -1.08 -10.06 5.06
N ILE A 44 -1.26 -8.99 4.29
CA ILE A 44 -0.30 -7.89 4.16
C ILE A 44 -0.71 -6.81 5.16
N HIS A 45 0.18 -6.55 6.12
CA HIS A 45 0.08 -5.50 7.11
C HIS A 45 0.82 -4.27 6.60
N CYS A 46 0.12 -3.15 6.45
CA CYS A 46 0.69 -1.90 5.97
C CYS A 46 0.48 -0.78 7.01
N VAL A 47 1.53 0.00 7.27
CA VAL A 47 1.46 1.24 8.03
C VAL A 47 1.85 2.42 7.14
N VAL A 48 1.22 3.57 7.34
CA VAL A 48 1.44 4.76 6.49
C VAL A 48 1.36 6.03 7.31
N ASP A 49 2.25 6.99 7.04
CA ASP A 49 2.16 8.34 7.60
C ASP A 49 1.04 9.13 6.90
N VAL A 50 0.13 9.67 7.70
CA VAL A 50 -1.00 10.47 7.24
C VAL A 50 -0.91 11.87 7.83
N ASP A 51 -0.86 12.85 6.93
CA ASP A 51 -0.82 14.29 7.25
C ASP A 51 0.34 14.69 8.17
N ARG A 52 1.43 13.89 8.20
CA ARG A 52 2.58 14.06 9.12
C ARG A 52 2.16 14.14 10.60
N ARG A 53 1.04 13.51 10.95
CA ARG A 53 0.40 13.64 12.27
C ARG A 53 0.06 12.32 12.91
N ARG A 54 -0.20 11.29 12.11
CA ARG A 54 -0.54 9.95 12.61
C ARG A 54 -0.02 8.89 11.68
N VAL A 55 0.14 7.70 12.24
CA VAL A 55 0.35 6.48 11.47
C VAL A 55 -0.99 5.74 11.40
N GLU A 56 -1.46 5.45 10.18
CA GLU A 56 -2.62 4.58 9.97
C GLU A 56 -2.19 3.17 9.61
N TYR A 57 -2.98 2.19 10.05
CA TYR A 57 -2.81 0.78 9.72
C TYR A 57 -3.87 0.33 8.70
N ARG A 58 -3.44 -0.44 7.71
CA ARG A 58 -4.29 -1.13 6.73
C ARG A 58 -3.87 -2.59 6.62
N ALA A 59 -4.83 -3.47 6.35
CA ALA A 59 -4.59 -4.88 6.12
C ALA A 59 -5.36 -5.32 4.88
N PHE A 60 -4.70 -6.07 4.00
CA PHE A 60 -5.31 -6.61 2.80
C PHE A 60 -4.60 -7.89 2.38
N THR A 61 -5.23 -8.69 1.54
CA THR A 61 -4.58 -9.81 0.85
C THR A 61 -4.46 -9.47 -0.63
N GLU A 62 -3.59 -10.17 -1.33
CA GLU A 62 -3.43 -10.08 -2.79
C GLU A 62 -4.80 -10.19 -3.47
N GLY A 63 -5.48 -11.34 -3.33
CA GLY A 63 -6.78 -11.56 -3.97
C GLY A 63 -7.95 -10.67 -3.50
N ALA A 64 -7.93 -10.11 -2.28
CA ALA A 64 -9.03 -9.28 -1.78
C ALA A 64 -8.90 -7.81 -2.17
N ALA A 65 -7.69 -7.34 -2.45
CA ALA A 65 -7.45 -6.01 -2.99
C ALA A 65 -7.70 -5.96 -4.52
N GLY A 66 -8.03 -7.09 -5.16
CA GLY A 66 -8.00 -7.18 -6.62
C GLY A 66 -6.58 -7.11 -7.18
N LEU A 67 -5.59 -7.47 -6.35
CA LEU A 67 -4.18 -7.54 -6.66
C LEU A 67 -3.80 -8.97 -7.07
#